data_AF-A0A3C2AGE9-F1
#
_entry.id   AF-A0A3C2AGE9-F1
#
_cell.length_a   1.000
_cell.length_b   1.000
_cell.length_c   1.000
_cell.angle_alpha   90.00
_cell.angle_beta   90.00
_cell.angle_gamma   90.00
#
_symmetry.space_group_name_H-M   'P 1'
#
loop_
_entity.id
_entity.type
_entity.pdbx_description
1 polymer ?
#
loop_
_entity_poly.entity_id
_entity_poly.type
_entity_poly.pdbx_seq_one_letter_code
_entity_poly.pdbx_strand_id
1 'polypeptide(L)'
;ETTVTVKGNGEGGRNQELALAFAIEIEGMKGITMLSAGTDGTDGPTNAAGAIVDGETVIKTRELGLNPNHYLADNDSYNFFKKLDFLSGERFHMITGPTGTNVMDIQIILKE
;
A
#
# COMPACT_ATOMS: atom_id res chain seq x y z
N GLU A 1 1.57 1.35 -16.13
CA GLU A 1 0.55 1.73 -15.13
C GLU A 1 -0.31 0.51 -14.85
N THR A 2 -0.42 0.10 -13.59
CA THR A 2 -1.30 -1.02 -13.21
C THR A 2 -2.77 -0.57 -13.22
N THR A 3 -3.69 -1.52 -13.23
CA THR A 3 -5.12 -1.24 -13.09
C THR A 3 -5.72 -2.12 -12.01
N VAL A 4 -6.70 -1.59 -11.29
CA VAL A 4 -7.49 -2.34 -10.31
C VAL A 4 -8.86 -2.65 -10.91
N THR A 5 -9.32 -3.88 -10.74
CA THR A 5 -10.73 -4.22 -10.99
C THR A 5 -11.50 -4.01 -9.71
N VAL A 6 -12.26 -2.92 -9.64
CA VAL A 6 -13.08 -2.58 -8.46
C VAL A 6 -14.25 -3.56 -8.34
N LYS A 7 -14.36 -4.19 -7.17
CA LYS A 7 -15.39 -5.16 -6.79
C LYS A 7 -16.05 -4.81 -5.46
N GLY A 8 -15.32 -4.14 -4.58
CA GLY A 8 -15.79 -3.68 -3.27
C GLY A 8 -16.25 -2.22 -3.26
N ASN A 9 -16.49 -1.71 -2.05
CA ASN A 9 -16.90 -0.32 -1.82
C ASN A 9 -15.83 0.48 -1.04
N GLY A 10 -14.63 -0.09 -0.90
CA GLY A 10 -13.51 0.53 -0.22
C GLY A 10 -12.94 1.75 -0.93
N GLU A 11 -12.00 2.38 -0.25
CA GLU A 11 -11.20 3.47 -0.80
C GLU A 11 -9.75 3.00 -0.96
N GLY A 12 -9.14 3.30 -2.10
CA GLY A 12 -7.83 2.79 -2.43
C GLY A 12 -7.36 3.23 -3.81
N GLY A 13 -6.23 2.67 -4.22
CA GLY A 13 -5.63 2.94 -5.51
C GLY A 13 -4.71 1.80 -5.94
N ARG A 14 -4.29 1.84 -7.20
CA ARG A 14 -3.54 0.75 -7.84
C ARG A 14 -2.18 0.50 -7.18
N ASN A 15 -1.51 1.54 -6.70
CA ASN A 15 -0.21 1.43 -6.04
C ASN A 15 -0.35 0.89 -4.62
N GLN A 16 -1.37 1.35 -3.90
CA GLN A 16 -1.70 0.85 -2.56
C GLN A 16 -2.15 -0.62 -2.61
N GLU A 17 -2.99 -1.01 -3.56
CA GLU A 17 -3.38 -2.41 -3.73
C GLU A 17 -2.19 -3.31 -4.11
N LEU A 18 -1.32 -2.86 -5.01
CA LEU A 18 -0.12 -3.60 -5.36
C LEU A 18 0.79 -3.79 -4.13
N ALA A 19 0.98 -2.75 -3.32
CA ALA A 19 1.74 -2.82 -2.09
C ALA A 19 1.11 -3.81 -1.08
N LEU A 20 -0.19 -3.73 -0.86
CA LEU A 20 -0.90 -4.62 0.05
C LEU A 20 -0.83 -6.09 -0.41
N ALA A 21 -1.09 -6.35 -1.69
CA ALA A 21 -1.00 -7.68 -2.27
C ALA A 21 0.43 -8.25 -2.17
N PHE A 22 1.44 -7.44 -2.48
CA PHE A 22 2.84 -7.86 -2.35
C PHE A 22 3.20 -8.21 -0.90
N ALA A 23 2.80 -7.37 0.07
CA ALA A 23 3.05 -7.62 1.49
C ALA A 23 2.43 -8.93 1.99
N ILE A 24 1.25 -9.30 1.47
CA ILE A 24 0.61 -10.61 1.75
C ILE A 24 1.47 -11.75 1.21
N GLU A 25 1.95 -11.65 -0.03
CA GLU A 25 2.74 -12.70 -0.67
C GLU A 25 4.13 -12.90 -0.02
N ILE A 26 4.73 -11.84 0.52
CA ILE A 26 6.06 -11.89 1.14
C ILE A 26 6.02 -12.01 2.67
N GLU A 27 4.88 -12.35 3.28
CA GLU A 27 4.72 -12.47 4.73
C GLU A 27 5.82 -13.36 5.35
N GLY A 28 6.62 -12.79 6.25
CA GLY A 28 7.71 -13.47 6.95
C GLY A 28 9.03 -13.59 6.17
N MET A 29 9.09 -13.12 4.92
CA MET A 29 10.32 -13.08 4.14
C MET A 29 11.19 -11.90 4.59
N LYS A 30 12.41 -12.18 5.03
CA LYS A 30 13.36 -11.14 5.46
C LYS A 30 14.14 -10.57 4.28
N GLY A 31 14.55 -9.30 4.41
CA GLY A 31 15.44 -8.65 3.45
C GLY A 31 14.77 -8.31 2.13
N ILE A 32 13.47 -7.99 2.15
CA ILE A 32 12.72 -7.54 0.97
C ILE A 32 11.84 -6.36 1.38
N THR A 33 12.00 -5.25 0.67
CA THR A 33 11.17 -4.04 0.82
C THR A 33 10.67 -3.61 -0.56
N MET A 34 9.40 -3.22 -0.66
CA MET A 34 8.83 -2.67 -1.88
C MET A 34 8.18 -1.30 -1.63
N LEU A 35 8.44 -0.36 -2.53
CA LEU A 35 7.66 0.86 -2.72
C LEU A 35 6.88 0.77 -4.03
N SER A 36 5.60 1.12 -4.00
CA SER A 36 4.83 1.45 -5.20
C SER A 36 4.24 2.84 -5.04
N ALA A 37 4.44 3.73 -6.02
CA ALA A 37 3.94 5.10 -5.95
C ALA A 37 3.60 5.70 -7.33
N GLY A 38 2.50 6.45 -7.37
CA GLY A 38 2.13 7.35 -8.46
C GLY A 38 2.98 8.60 -8.43
N THR A 39 3.58 8.94 -9.58
CA THR A 39 4.50 10.08 -9.69
C THR A 39 3.82 11.44 -9.63
N ASP A 40 2.50 11.49 -9.79
CA ASP A 40 1.67 12.70 -9.57
C ASP A 40 1.41 13.00 -8.09
N GLY A 41 1.78 12.08 -7.20
CA GLY A 41 1.60 12.20 -5.77
C GLY A 41 0.23 11.73 -5.27
N THR A 42 -0.55 11.08 -6.14
CA THR A 42 -1.88 10.55 -5.84
C THR A 42 -2.03 9.11 -6.34
N ASP A 43 -2.90 8.35 -5.69
CA ASP A 43 -3.22 6.98 -6.06
C ASP A 43 -4.69 6.71 -5.76
N GLY A 44 -5.48 6.57 -6.83
CA GLY A 44 -6.94 6.55 -6.74
C GLY A 44 -7.51 7.89 -6.25
N PRO A 45 -8.73 7.90 -5.70
CA PRO A 45 -9.36 9.10 -5.15
C PRO A 45 -8.82 9.46 -3.74
N THR A 46 -7.50 9.34 -3.52
CA THR A 46 -6.89 9.47 -2.19
C THR A 46 -5.79 10.54 -2.16
N ASN A 47 -5.33 10.90 -0.96
CA ASN A 47 -4.19 11.83 -0.78
C ASN A 47 -2.83 11.13 -0.66
N ALA A 48 -2.78 9.81 -0.84
CA ALA A 48 -1.55 9.03 -0.84
C ALA A 48 -1.06 8.84 -2.27
N ALA A 49 0.25 8.86 -2.48
CA ALA A 49 0.88 8.45 -3.74
C ALA A 49 0.94 6.93 -3.88
N GLY A 50 0.85 6.19 -2.77
CA GLY A 50 1.06 4.75 -2.75
C GLY A 50 1.41 4.26 -1.35
N ALA A 51 2.21 3.20 -1.25
CA ALA A 51 2.66 2.66 0.03
C ALA A 51 4.03 1.96 -0.08
N ILE A 52 4.70 1.88 1.07
CA ILE A 52 5.93 1.10 1.28
C ILE A 52 5.65 -0.05 2.24
N VAL A 53 6.14 -1.24 1.89
CA VAL A 53 5.89 -2.49 2.64
C VAL A 53 7.13 -3.38 2.64
N ASP A 54 7.19 -4.27 3.62
CA ASP A 54 8.22 -5.29 3.79
C ASP A 54 7.59 -6.63 4.24
N GLY A 55 8.42 -7.65 4.44
CA GLY A 55 7.95 -8.97 4.89
C GLY A 55 7.42 -9.01 6.33
N GLU A 56 7.63 -7.96 7.14
CA GLU A 56 7.10 -7.88 8.50
C GLU A 56 5.76 -7.14 8.56
N THR A 57 5.40 -6.39 7.52
CA THR A 57 4.21 -5.54 7.44
C THR A 57 2.93 -6.31 7.77
N VAL A 58 2.73 -7.50 7.18
CA VAL A 58 1.53 -8.31 7.43
C VAL A 58 1.53 -8.95 8.81
N ILE A 59 2.69 -9.34 9.34
CA ILE A 59 2.81 -9.87 10.70
C ILE A 59 2.33 -8.81 11.71
N LYS A 60 2.87 -7.59 11.62
CA LYS A 60 2.46 -6.44 12.46
C LYS A 60 0.96 -6.16 12.34
N THR A 61 0.46 -6.17 11.11
CA THR A 61 -0.97 -5.97 10.83
C THR A 61 -1.86 -6.97 11.58
N ARG A 62 -1.50 -8.26 11.56
CA ARG A 62 -2.26 -9.32 12.26
C ARG A 62 -2.21 -9.17 13.78
N GLU A 63 -1.05 -8.79 14.33
CA GLU A 63 -0.88 -8.50 15.76
C GLU A 63 -1.76 -7.33 16.22
N LEU A 64 -2.00 -6.36 15.33
CA LEU A 64 -2.91 -5.23 15.55
C LEU A 64 -4.39 -5.55 15.27
N GLY A 65 -4.71 -6.81 14.97
CA GLY A 65 -6.09 -7.27 14.74
C GLY A 65 -6.68 -6.86 13.38
N LEU A 66 -5.85 -6.42 12.43
CA LEU A 66 -6.28 -6.10 11.07
C LEU A 66 -6.21 -7.35 10.17
N ASN A 67 -7.15 -7.45 9.21
CA ASN A 67 -7.18 -8.55 8.24
C ASN A 67 -6.84 -8.02 6.83
N PRO A 68 -5.59 -8.14 6.34
CA PRO A 68 -5.17 -7.55 5.06
C PRO A 68 -5.95 -8.12 3.86
N ASN A 69 -6.30 -9.40 3.88
CA ASN A 69 -7.07 -10.03 2.81
C ASN A 69 -8.49 -9.45 2.69
N HIS A 70 -9.10 -9.08 3.81
CA HIS A 70 -10.43 -8.45 3.81
C HIS A 70 -10.37 -7.07 3.14
N TYR A 71 -9.38 -6.25 3.52
CA TYR A 71 -9.17 -4.94 2.92
C TYR A 71 -8.87 -5.03 1.41
N LEU A 72 -8.02 -5.96 1.00
CA LEU A 72 -7.70 -6.15 -0.41
C LEU A 72 -8.92 -6.61 -1.22
N ALA A 73 -9.72 -7.52 -0.67
CA ALA A 73 -10.92 -8.03 -1.34
C ALA A 73 -12.02 -6.96 -1.52
N ASP A 74 -12.07 -5.95 -0.64
CA ASP A 74 -13.04 -4.85 -0.69
C ASP A 74 -12.49 -3.59 -1.39
N ASN A 75 -11.30 -3.67 -2.03
CA ASN A 75 -10.61 -2.53 -2.64
C ASN A 75 -10.37 -1.37 -1.65
N ASP A 76 -10.12 -1.69 -0.38
CA ASP A 76 -10.04 -0.74 0.73
C ASP A 76 -8.60 -0.50 1.23
N SER A 77 -7.63 -0.52 0.31
CA SER A 77 -6.20 -0.42 0.65
C SER A 77 -5.82 0.89 1.33
N TYR A 78 -6.55 1.98 1.09
CA TYR A 78 -6.29 3.26 1.76
C TYR A 78 -6.62 3.19 3.25
N ASN A 79 -7.82 2.70 3.60
CA ASN A 79 -8.19 2.58 5.00
C ASN A 79 -7.37 1.51 5.73
N PHE A 80 -6.87 0.50 5.02
CA PHE A 80 -5.89 -0.45 5.56
C PHE A 80 -4.64 0.26 6.07
N PHE A 81 -3.91 0.95 5.19
CA PHE A 81 -2.64 1.60 5.57
C PHE A 81 -2.87 2.75 6.54
N LYS A 82 -3.97 3.51 6.42
CA LYS A 82 -4.33 4.55 7.37
C LYS A 82 -4.52 4.00 8.79
N LYS A 83 -5.18 2.85 8.94
CA LYS A 83 -5.34 2.18 10.23
C LYS A 83 -4.02 1.60 10.73
N LEU A 84 -3.23 1.01 9.85
CA LEU A 84 -1.92 0.46 10.20
C LEU A 84 -0.98 1.54 10.71
N ASP A 85 -0.86 2.68 10.01
CA ASP A 85 -0.10 3.85 10.46
C ASP A 85 -0.58 4.32 11.84
N PHE A 86 -1.90 4.45 12.03
CA PHE A 86 -2.47 4.90 13.31
C PHE A 86 -2.18 3.93 14.47
N LEU A 87 -2.30 2.63 14.25
CA LEU A 87 -2.16 1.62 15.30
C LEU A 87 -0.70 1.27 15.61
N SER A 88 0.18 1.28 14.60
CA SER A 88 1.61 0.98 14.77
C SER A 88 2.45 2.18 15.18
N GLY A 89 2.02 3.40 14.81
CA GLY A 89 2.84 4.61 14.93
C GLY A 89 3.95 4.73 13.89
N GLU A 90 4.03 3.79 12.94
CA GLU A 90 4.93 3.82 11.79
C GLU A 90 4.24 4.47 10.56
N ARG A 91 4.97 4.62 9.45
CA ARG A 91 4.43 5.18 8.21
C ARG A 91 4.62 4.22 7.05
N PHE A 92 3.53 3.60 6.64
CA PHE A 92 3.44 2.75 5.46
C PHE A 92 2.85 3.51 4.28
N HIS A 93 1.92 4.44 4.52
CA HIS A 93 1.41 5.31 3.47
C HIS A 93 2.47 6.28 2.95
N MET A 94 2.63 6.32 1.63
CA MET A 94 3.50 7.28 0.98
C MET A 94 2.73 8.57 0.68
N ILE A 95 2.88 9.58 1.55
CA ILE A 95 2.23 10.89 1.39
C ILE A 95 3.25 11.92 0.89
N THR A 96 3.19 12.24 -0.41
CA THR A 96 4.08 13.25 -1.02
C THR A 96 3.40 14.61 -1.19
N GLY A 97 2.06 14.62 -1.28
CA GLY A 97 1.31 15.74 -1.86
C GLY A 97 1.48 15.81 -3.39
N PRO A 98 0.79 16.75 -4.06
CA PRO A 98 0.87 16.92 -5.50
C PRO A 98 2.29 17.26 -5.94
N THR A 99 2.86 16.48 -6.85
CA THR A 99 4.26 16.66 -7.30
C THR A 99 4.38 17.67 -8.45
N GLY A 100 3.27 17.97 -9.14
CA GLY A 100 3.24 18.85 -10.30
C GLY A 100 3.73 18.21 -11.61
N THR A 101 3.92 16.88 -11.63
CA THR A 101 4.28 16.12 -12.83
C THR A 101 3.54 14.79 -12.86
N ASN A 102 3.46 14.11 -14.00
CA ASN A 102 2.90 12.76 -14.08
C ASN A 102 3.61 11.96 -15.17
N VAL A 103 4.36 10.94 -14.76
CA VAL A 103 4.99 9.94 -15.63
C VAL A 103 4.54 8.52 -15.24
N MET A 104 3.28 8.38 -14.81
CA MET A 104 2.63 7.17 -14.30
C MET A 104 3.21 6.70 -12.95
N ASP A 105 3.50 5.41 -12.81
CA ASP A 105 3.90 4.77 -11.54
C ASP A 105 5.37 4.38 -11.53
N ILE A 106 5.93 4.31 -10.33
CA ILE A 106 7.25 3.72 -10.05
C ILE A 106 7.09 2.60 -9.02
N GLN A 107 7.69 1.46 -9.31
CA GLN A 107 7.87 0.35 -8.37
C GLN A 107 9.36 0.14 -8.10
N ILE A 108 9.75 0.10 -6.83
CA ILE A 108 11.12 -0.16 -6.38
C ILE A 108 11.07 -1.36 -5.45
N ILE A 109 11.88 -2.38 -5.73
CA ILE A 109 12.10 -3.51 -4.83
C ILE A 109 13.57 -3.49 -4.41
N LEU A 110 13.80 -3.45 -3.11
CA LEU A 110 15.11 -3.64 -2.50
C LEU A 110 15.17 -5.06 -1.94
N LYS A 111 16.30 -5.73 -2.18
CA LYS A 111 16.63 -7.01 -1.58
C LYS A 111 18.01 -6.92 -0.93
N GLU A 112 18.07 -7.15 0.38
CA GLU A 112 19.30 -7.14 1.17
C GLU A 112 20.03 -8.51 1.20
#